data_AF-A0A165YAK6-F1
#
_entry.id   AF-A0A165YAK6-F1
#
_cell.length_a   1.000
_cell.length_b   1.000
_cell.length_c   1.000
_cell.angle_alpha   90.00
_cell.angle_beta   90.00
_cell.angle_gamma   90.00
#
_symmetry.space_group_name_H-M   'P 1'
#
loop_
_entity.id
_entity.type
_entity.pdbx_description
1 polymer ?
#
loop_
_entity_poly.entity_id
_entity_poly.type
_entity_poly.pdbx_seq_one_letter_code
_entity_poly.pdbx_strand_id
1 'polypeptide(L)'
;MKFLLAAVLSAFALSAFAAEQVHFLNSHLERFSDQINCRIAPNSAVKVQLNGTGLCVAGTGTTVGSQLTLQPCASALTVFNLPRGAPTTPTQLALNDTLSSGGTARCISANGVATFGPLFLDNCQDDQFQRWTVSIEDWTVEGVSGKGTIVNAGSGKGTDCLTAADNAEGSYILFDSCSGRTTQEWATTVVDN
;
A
#
# COMPACT_ATOMS: atom_id res chain seq x y z
N MET A 1 9.93 53.32 -49.80
CA MET A 1 9.84 53.21 -48.33
C MET A 1 9.46 51.77 -47.99
N LYS A 2 10.48 50.92 -47.76
CA LYS A 2 10.37 49.45 -47.58
C LYS A 2 10.63 49.01 -46.13
N PHE A 3 10.55 49.94 -45.17
CA PHE A 3 11.06 49.75 -43.80
C PHE A 3 10.00 49.60 -42.71
N LEU A 4 8.72 49.46 -43.07
CA LEU A 4 7.63 49.40 -42.08
C LEU A 4 6.93 48.03 -41.93
N LEU A 5 7.31 47.01 -42.71
CA LEU A 5 6.64 45.70 -42.65
C LEU A 5 7.35 44.65 -41.77
N ALA A 6 8.61 44.85 -41.40
CA ALA A 6 9.39 43.84 -40.66
C ALA A 6 9.14 43.84 -39.14
N ALA A 7 8.73 44.97 -38.56
CA ALA A 7 8.56 45.10 -37.11
C ALA A 7 7.24 44.50 -36.57
N VAL A 8 6.24 44.32 -37.44
CA VAL A 8 4.93 43.78 -37.02
C VAL A 8 4.96 42.26 -36.94
N LEU A 9 5.72 41.56 -37.82
CA LEU A 9 5.82 40.09 -37.76
C LEU A 9 6.60 39.56 -36.55
N SER A 10 7.54 40.35 -35.99
CA SER A 10 8.33 39.93 -34.82
C SER A 10 7.56 40.01 -33.49
N ALA A 11 6.48 40.80 -33.41
CA ALA A 11 5.67 40.92 -32.19
C ALA A 11 4.65 39.78 -32.03
N PHE A 12 4.14 39.22 -33.13
CA PHE A 12 3.17 38.11 -33.08
C PHE A 12 3.80 36.74 -32.78
N ALA A 13 5.11 36.57 -33.03
CA ALA A 13 5.82 35.32 -32.71
C ALA A 13 6.11 35.17 -31.20
N LEU A 14 6.25 36.27 -30.45
CA LEU A 14 6.51 36.22 -29.01
C LEU A 14 5.25 35.92 -28.17
N SER A 15 4.06 36.29 -28.65
CA SER A 15 2.80 36.06 -27.93
C SER A 15 2.29 34.62 -28.03
N ALA A 16 2.63 33.89 -29.10
CA ALA A 16 2.20 32.50 -29.28
C ALA A 16 2.96 31.53 -28.37
N PHE A 17 4.28 31.72 -28.23
CA PHE A 17 5.12 30.87 -27.36
C PHE A 17 4.78 31.01 -25.86
N ALA A 18 4.35 32.21 -25.41
CA ALA A 18 3.94 32.41 -24.02
C ALA A 18 2.61 31.72 -23.70
N ALA A 19 1.65 31.71 -24.64
CA ALA A 19 0.37 31.04 -24.46
C ALA A 19 0.49 29.52 -24.43
N GLU A 20 1.38 28.96 -25.26
CA GLU A 20 1.63 27.51 -25.34
C GLU A 20 2.38 26.99 -24.10
N GLN A 21 3.30 27.79 -23.54
CA GLN A 21 3.94 27.46 -22.25
C GLN A 21 2.97 27.50 -21.07
N VAL A 22 2.02 28.44 -21.04
CA VAL A 22 1.00 28.51 -19.98
C VAL A 22 0.01 27.35 -20.08
N HIS A 23 -0.35 26.90 -21.29
CA HIS A 23 -1.21 25.73 -21.45
C HIS A 23 -0.49 24.41 -21.08
N PHE A 24 0.81 24.30 -21.36
CA PHE A 24 1.63 23.17 -20.91
C PHE A 24 1.78 23.13 -19.38
N LEU A 25 2.02 24.28 -18.73
CA LEU A 25 2.12 24.38 -17.27
C LEU A 25 0.79 24.07 -16.57
N ASN A 26 -0.34 24.56 -17.07
CA ASN A 26 -1.65 24.27 -16.48
C ASN A 26 -2.09 22.81 -16.69
N SER A 27 -1.81 22.21 -17.85
CA SER A 27 -2.11 20.79 -18.10
C SER A 27 -1.18 19.84 -17.32
N HIS A 28 0.05 20.27 -16.99
CA HIS A 28 0.90 19.55 -16.04
C HIS A 28 0.40 19.70 -14.60
N LEU A 29 0.01 20.90 -14.16
CA LEU A 29 -0.47 21.13 -12.79
C LEU A 29 -1.78 20.40 -12.49
N GLU A 30 -2.72 20.32 -13.44
CA GLU A 30 -3.95 19.54 -13.27
C GLU A 30 -3.68 18.03 -13.23
N ARG A 31 -2.71 17.52 -14.01
CA ARG A 31 -2.26 16.12 -13.89
C ARG A 31 -1.50 15.83 -12.60
N PHE A 32 -0.74 16.80 -12.07
CA PHE A 32 -0.12 16.67 -10.75
C PHE A 32 -1.16 16.71 -9.62
N SER A 33 -2.24 17.48 -9.76
CA SER A 33 -3.28 17.59 -8.74
C SER A 33 -4.06 16.27 -8.53
N ASP A 34 -4.31 15.50 -9.59
CA ASP A 34 -4.88 14.15 -9.48
C ASP A 34 -3.85 13.07 -9.06
N GLN A 35 -2.55 13.37 -9.14
CA GLN A 35 -1.48 12.52 -8.62
C GLN A 35 -1.15 12.73 -7.12
N ILE A 36 -1.76 13.70 -6.44
CA ILE A 36 -1.38 14.08 -5.06
C ILE A 36 -2.28 13.46 -3.97
N ASN A 37 -3.14 12.50 -4.31
CA ASN A 37 -3.79 11.64 -3.32
C ASN A 37 -3.42 10.18 -3.54
N CYS A 38 -2.13 9.86 -3.33
CA CYS A 38 -1.61 8.49 -3.29
C CYS A 38 -2.28 7.71 -2.14
N ARG A 39 -3.44 7.11 -2.44
CA ARG A 39 -4.30 6.48 -1.46
C ARG A 39 -4.88 5.20 -2.02
N ILE A 40 -4.78 4.13 -1.25
CA ILE A 40 -5.57 2.91 -1.47
C ILE A 40 -6.98 3.18 -0.94
N ALA A 41 -7.98 3.00 -1.79
CA ALA A 41 -9.36 3.24 -1.43
C ALA A 41 -9.85 2.26 -0.33
N PRO A 42 -10.86 2.65 0.47
CA PRO A 42 -11.50 1.73 1.38
C PRO A 42 -12.08 0.52 0.65
N ASN A 43 -11.98 -0.65 1.28
CA ASN A 43 -12.41 -1.94 0.76
C ASN A 43 -11.66 -2.40 -0.50
N SER A 44 -10.51 -1.81 -0.84
CA SER A 44 -9.64 -2.37 -1.88
C SER A 44 -9.05 -3.71 -1.46
N ALA A 45 -9.00 -4.65 -2.39
CA ALA A 45 -8.23 -5.88 -2.27
C ALA A 45 -6.77 -5.60 -2.62
N VAL A 46 -5.84 -6.08 -1.80
CA VAL A 46 -4.41 -5.85 -1.95
C VAL A 46 -3.61 -7.12 -1.74
N LYS A 47 -2.44 -7.18 -2.37
CA LYS A 47 -1.36 -8.09 -1.98
C LYS A 47 -0.31 -7.31 -1.21
N VAL A 48 0.24 -7.93 -0.16
CA VAL A 48 1.33 -7.38 0.63
C VAL A 48 2.57 -8.23 0.35
N GLN A 49 3.42 -7.73 -0.52
CA GLN A 49 4.60 -8.41 -1.04
C GLN A 49 5.84 -7.96 -0.28
N LEU A 50 6.70 -8.88 0.14
CA LEU A 50 8.00 -8.52 0.72
C LEU A 50 8.84 -7.86 -0.38
N ASN A 51 9.33 -6.64 -0.12
CA ASN A 51 9.96 -5.80 -1.14
C ASN A 51 11.13 -6.51 -1.84
N GLY A 52 11.20 -6.40 -3.16
CA GLY A 52 12.24 -7.02 -3.98
C GLY A 52 12.15 -8.55 -4.11
N THR A 53 11.11 -9.19 -3.59
CA THR A 53 10.90 -10.65 -3.70
C THR A 53 9.63 -10.97 -4.49
N GLY A 54 9.40 -12.23 -4.86
CA GLY A 54 8.11 -12.70 -5.42
C GLY A 54 7.13 -13.22 -4.36
N LEU A 55 7.38 -12.93 -3.08
CA LEU A 55 6.69 -13.54 -1.95
C LEU A 55 5.75 -12.53 -1.27
N CYS A 56 4.55 -12.99 -0.95
CA CYS A 56 3.50 -12.23 -0.29
C CYS A 56 3.14 -12.84 1.06
N VAL A 57 2.65 -12.00 1.97
CA VAL A 57 1.95 -12.45 3.18
C VAL A 57 0.79 -13.34 2.76
N ALA A 58 0.64 -14.48 3.41
CA ALA A 58 -0.45 -15.41 3.19
C ALA A 58 -0.92 -16.05 4.49
N GLY A 59 -2.22 -16.30 4.61
CA GLY A 59 -2.74 -17.19 5.64
C GLY A 59 -2.40 -18.65 5.32
N THR A 60 -2.02 -19.45 6.32
CA THR A 60 -1.90 -20.91 6.17
C THR A 60 -3.26 -21.62 6.14
N GLY A 61 -4.34 -20.87 6.35
CA GLY A 61 -5.72 -21.32 6.41
C GLY A 61 -6.68 -20.13 6.60
N THR A 62 -7.97 -20.42 6.73
CA THR A 62 -9.04 -19.40 6.87
C THR A 62 -9.68 -19.39 8.27
N THR A 63 -9.17 -20.18 9.21
CA THR A 63 -9.71 -20.32 10.57
C THR A 63 -8.98 -19.41 11.56
N VAL A 64 -9.62 -19.15 12.70
CA VAL A 64 -8.98 -18.45 13.83
C VAL A 64 -7.76 -19.26 14.29
N GLY A 65 -6.64 -18.57 14.53
CA GLY A 65 -5.36 -19.16 14.91
C GLY A 65 -4.50 -19.67 13.74
N SER A 66 -5.00 -19.58 12.49
CA SER A 66 -4.17 -19.87 11.32
C SER A 66 -3.00 -18.89 11.27
N GLN A 67 -1.78 -19.41 11.12
CA GLN A 67 -0.57 -18.62 11.09
C GLN A 67 -0.43 -17.88 9.75
N LEU A 68 0.43 -16.88 9.73
CA LEU A 68 0.82 -16.18 8.51
C LEU A 68 2.23 -16.58 8.08
N THR A 69 2.41 -16.79 6.78
CA THR A 69 3.72 -17.11 6.18
C THR A 69 3.94 -16.33 4.89
N LEU A 70 5.18 -16.28 4.42
CA LEU A 70 5.51 -15.88 3.06
C LEU A 70 5.19 -17.01 2.08
N GLN A 71 4.46 -16.70 1.02
CA GLN A 71 4.12 -17.61 -0.08
C GLN A 71 4.31 -16.89 -1.42
N PRO A 72 4.48 -17.61 -2.55
CA PRO A 72 4.44 -16.98 -3.86
C PRO A 72 3.18 -16.11 -4.00
N CYS A 73 3.31 -14.89 -4.52
CA CYS A 73 2.17 -13.96 -4.62
C CYS A 73 1.01 -14.45 -5.50
N ALA A 74 1.19 -15.52 -6.28
CA ALA A 74 0.15 -16.18 -7.06
C ALA A 74 -0.59 -17.29 -6.29
N SER A 75 -0.12 -17.65 -5.08
CA SER A 75 -0.75 -18.65 -4.23
C SER A 75 -2.10 -18.17 -3.69
N ALA A 76 -2.91 -19.12 -3.21
CA ALA A 76 -4.15 -18.81 -2.52
C ALA A 76 -3.88 -18.06 -1.20
N LEU A 77 -4.91 -17.39 -0.67
CA LEU A 77 -4.88 -16.72 0.64
C LEU A 77 -3.84 -15.59 0.79
N THR A 78 -3.36 -15.02 -0.32
CA THR A 78 -2.40 -13.88 -0.34
C THR A 78 -3.09 -12.51 -0.47
N VAL A 79 -4.41 -12.48 -0.61
CA VAL A 79 -5.17 -11.25 -0.88
C VAL A 79 -5.88 -10.80 0.38
N PHE A 80 -5.66 -9.55 0.77
CA PHE A 80 -6.26 -8.93 1.93
C PHE A 80 -7.10 -7.73 1.50
N ASN A 81 -8.26 -7.56 2.10
CA ASN A 81 -9.05 -6.35 2.01
C ASN A 81 -8.55 -5.33 3.04
N LEU A 82 -8.53 -4.05 2.66
CA LEU A 82 -8.28 -2.92 3.56
C LEU A 82 -9.59 -2.14 3.79
N PRO A 83 -10.40 -2.45 4.83
CA PRO A 83 -11.72 -1.85 5.00
C PRO A 83 -11.71 -0.32 5.10
N ARG A 84 -10.62 0.28 5.61
CA ARG A 84 -10.46 1.74 5.71
C ARG A 84 -9.52 2.34 4.67
N GLY A 85 -8.92 1.50 3.82
CA GLY A 85 -7.88 1.91 2.87
C GLY A 85 -6.56 2.23 3.56
N ALA A 86 -5.68 2.94 2.85
CA ALA A 86 -4.36 3.36 3.32
C ALA A 86 -3.88 4.57 2.49
N PRO A 87 -2.91 5.39 2.95
CA PRO A 87 -2.18 5.30 4.22
C PRO A 87 -2.80 6.13 5.36
N THR A 88 -3.84 6.92 5.07
CA THR A 88 -4.31 8.00 5.96
C THR A 88 -4.90 7.55 7.29
N THR A 89 -5.43 6.34 7.37
CA THR A 89 -6.12 5.83 8.56
C THR A 89 -5.68 4.39 8.82
N PRO A 90 -5.34 4.04 10.07
CA PRO A 90 -5.11 2.64 10.41
C PRO A 90 -6.29 1.76 10.01
N THR A 91 -5.99 0.66 9.34
CA THR A 91 -6.97 -0.28 8.79
C THR A 91 -6.72 -1.68 9.35
N GLN A 92 -7.67 -2.57 9.15
CA GLN A 92 -7.41 -3.99 9.30
C GLN A 92 -6.89 -4.58 7.99
N LEU A 93 -6.12 -5.67 8.08
CA LEU A 93 -5.74 -6.53 6.96
C LEU A 93 -6.62 -7.77 7.02
N ALA A 94 -7.79 -7.71 6.36
CA ALA A 94 -8.79 -8.76 6.41
C ALA A 94 -8.59 -9.76 5.26
N LEU A 95 -8.43 -11.04 5.55
CA LEU A 95 -8.22 -12.07 4.52
C LEU A 95 -9.43 -12.13 3.58
N ASN A 96 -9.22 -11.83 2.29
CA ASN A 96 -10.29 -11.62 1.32
C ASN A 96 -11.16 -12.87 1.11
N ASP A 97 -10.56 -14.06 1.15
CA ASP A 97 -11.28 -15.35 1.02
C ASP A 97 -12.31 -15.58 2.13
N THR A 98 -12.12 -14.96 3.30
CA THR A 98 -13.10 -15.06 4.40
C THR A 98 -14.30 -14.14 4.19
N LEU A 99 -14.12 -13.04 3.46
CA LEU A 99 -15.19 -12.10 3.13
C LEU A 99 -16.11 -12.65 2.04
N SER A 100 -15.53 -13.23 0.97
CA SER A 100 -16.28 -13.76 -0.16
C SER A 100 -17.15 -14.98 0.21
N SER A 101 -16.75 -15.71 1.26
CA SER A 101 -17.50 -16.88 1.76
C SER A 101 -18.76 -16.54 2.57
N GLY A 102 -19.00 -15.26 2.89
CA GLY A 102 -20.11 -14.82 3.75
C GLY A 102 -19.96 -15.17 5.25
N GLY A 103 -18.82 -15.74 5.64
CA GLY A 103 -18.47 -16.02 7.03
C GLY A 103 -18.00 -14.78 7.79
N THR A 104 -17.71 -14.94 9.08
CA THR A 104 -17.04 -13.89 9.85
C THR A 104 -15.68 -13.60 9.23
N ALA A 105 -15.36 -12.33 8.99
CA ALA A 105 -14.07 -11.92 8.46
C ALA A 105 -12.91 -12.32 9.39
N ARG A 106 -11.75 -12.63 8.80
CA ARG A 106 -10.51 -12.90 9.55
C ARG A 106 -9.46 -11.83 9.29
N CYS A 107 -8.86 -11.31 10.35
CA CYS A 107 -7.90 -10.22 10.28
C CYS A 107 -6.56 -10.65 10.86
N ILE A 108 -5.46 -10.12 10.31
CA ILE A 108 -4.13 -10.25 10.92
C ILE A 108 -4.16 -9.62 12.31
N SER A 109 -3.82 -10.41 13.33
CA SER A 109 -3.91 -10.06 14.74
C SER A 109 -2.60 -10.31 15.48
N ALA A 110 -2.22 -9.35 16.33
CA ALA A 110 -1.15 -9.46 17.30
C ALA A 110 -1.68 -9.75 18.73
N ASN A 111 -2.97 -10.06 18.89
CA ASN A 111 -3.59 -10.20 20.20
C ASN A 111 -2.95 -11.38 20.97
N GLY A 112 -2.42 -11.12 22.17
CA GLY A 112 -1.72 -12.12 22.97
C GLY A 112 -0.36 -12.57 22.40
N VAL A 113 0.16 -11.90 21.36
CA VAL A 113 1.46 -12.19 20.76
C VAL A 113 2.54 -11.37 21.47
N ALA A 114 3.55 -12.04 22.01
CA ALA A 114 4.74 -11.37 22.52
C ALA A 114 5.60 -10.81 21.37
N THR A 115 6.48 -9.85 21.64
CA THR A 115 7.46 -9.39 20.64
C THR A 115 8.27 -10.57 20.08
N PHE A 116 8.52 -10.56 18.77
CA PHE A 116 9.07 -11.67 17.96
C PHE A 116 8.15 -12.91 17.84
N GLY A 117 6.91 -12.84 18.32
CA GLY A 117 5.94 -13.91 18.17
C GLY A 117 5.29 -13.94 16.79
N PRO A 118 4.81 -15.11 16.32
CA PRO A 118 4.17 -15.22 15.02
C PRO A 118 2.76 -14.61 15.04
N LEU A 119 2.42 -13.89 13.97
CA LEU A 119 1.10 -13.32 13.75
C LEU A 119 0.15 -14.38 13.18
N PHE A 120 -1.12 -14.26 13.54
CA PHE A 120 -2.16 -15.19 13.15
C PHE A 120 -3.43 -14.47 12.72
N LEU A 121 -4.35 -15.23 12.14
CA LEU A 121 -5.70 -14.77 11.79
C LEU A 121 -6.64 -14.89 12.99
N ASP A 122 -7.33 -13.81 13.33
CA ASP A 122 -8.39 -13.80 14.34
C ASP A 122 -9.68 -13.23 13.77
N ASN A 123 -10.79 -13.32 14.49
CA ASN A 123 -12.02 -12.62 14.14
C ASN A 123 -11.75 -11.12 14.05
N CYS A 124 -12.18 -10.48 12.97
CA CYS A 124 -12.05 -9.03 12.84
C CYS A 124 -12.93 -8.32 13.90
N GLN A 125 -12.30 -7.69 14.89
CA GLN A 125 -12.96 -6.97 16.00
C GLN A 125 -12.65 -5.47 16.01
N ASP A 126 -11.78 -5.00 15.11
CA ASP A 126 -11.27 -3.61 15.03
C ASP A 126 -10.66 -3.14 16.36
N ASP A 127 -9.94 -4.03 17.03
CA ASP A 127 -9.16 -3.71 18.22
C ASP A 127 -7.76 -3.21 17.86
N GLN A 128 -7.03 -2.80 18.91
CA GLN A 128 -5.71 -2.20 18.77
C GLN A 128 -4.66 -3.16 18.16
N PHE A 129 -4.78 -4.47 18.37
CA PHE A 129 -3.85 -5.46 17.86
C PHE A 129 -4.13 -5.87 16.41
N GLN A 130 -5.23 -5.39 15.84
CA GLN A 130 -5.62 -5.65 14.44
C GLN A 130 -5.57 -4.39 13.57
N ARG A 131 -5.20 -3.24 14.14
CA ARG A 131 -5.09 -1.97 13.41
C ARG A 131 -3.66 -1.76 12.93
N TRP A 132 -3.52 -1.61 11.62
CA TRP A 132 -2.25 -1.49 10.91
C TRP A 132 -2.24 -0.20 10.09
N THR A 133 -1.20 0.60 10.25
CA THR A 133 -0.86 1.68 9.34
C THR A 133 -0.03 1.10 8.20
N VAL A 134 -0.58 1.11 6.99
CA VAL A 134 0.13 0.68 5.78
C VAL A 134 0.76 1.93 5.16
N SER A 135 2.07 2.12 5.36
CA SER A 135 2.81 3.24 4.78
C SER A 135 3.06 3.00 3.29
N ILE A 136 3.00 4.07 2.51
CA ILE A 136 3.29 4.05 1.08
C ILE A 136 4.12 5.28 0.73
N GLU A 137 5.42 5.07 0.49
CA GLU A 137 6.43 6.12 0.31
C GLU A 137 6.83 6.28 -1.16
N ASP A 138 7.00 5.17 -1.89
CA ASP A 138 7.40 5.16 -3.30
C ASP A 138 6.27 4.66 -4.21
N TRP A 139 5.33 5.54 -4.56
CA TRP A 139 4.19 5.21 -5.41
C TRP A 139 4.56 5.19 -6.91
N THR A 140 4.19 4.14 -7.63
CA THR A 140 4.29 4.09 -9.10
C THR A 140 2.91 4.11 -9.75
N VAL A 141 2.75 4.92 -10.79
CA VAL A 141 1.48 5.20 -11.49
C VAL A 141 0.95 3.98 -12.27
N GLU A 142 1.84 3.07 -12.65
CA GLU A 142 1.47 1.81 -13.31
C GLU A 142 1.18 0.74 -12.23
N GLY A 143 -0.09 0.34 -12.11
CA GLY A 143 -0.51 -0.73 -11.21
C GLY A 143 -0.34 -0.40 -9.73
N VAL A 144 -1.01 0.67 -9.26
CA VAL A 144 -1.29 1.08 -7.86
C VAL A 144 -0.48 0.28 -6.84
N SER A 145 0.82 0.54 -6.80
CA SER A 145 1.75 -0.11 -5.90
C SER A 145 2.67 0.91 -5.26
N GLY A 146 3.02 0.66 -4.01
CA GLY A 146 4.08 1.43 -3.37
C GLY A 146 4.66 0.74 -2.16
N LYS A 147 5.84 1.21 -1.77
CA LYS A 147 6.70 0.60 -0.75
C LYS A 147 6.54 1.27 0.59
N GLY A 148 6.65 0.51 1.67
CA GLY A 148 6.72 1.08 3.01
C GLY A 148 6.64 0.03 4.10
N THR A 149 6.73 0.50 5.34
CA THR A 149 6.54 -0.32 6.54
C THR A 149 5.05 -0.49 6.84
N ILE A 150 4.67 -1.65 7.38
CA ILE A 150 3.32 -1.86 7.92
C ILE A 150 3.43 -1.91 9.44
N VAL A 151 2.89 -0.89 10.10
CA VAL A 151 3.08 -0.64 11.53
C VAL A 151 1.80 -0.93 12.29
N ASN A 152 1.86 -1.64 13.41
CA ASN A 152 0.70 -1.80 14.28
C ASN A 152 0.39 -0.44 14.96
N ALA A 153 -0.80 0.08 14.68
CA ALA A 153 -1.22 1.40 15.12
C ALA A 153 -1.80 1.41 16.54
N GLY A 154 -2.13 0.23 17.10
CA GLY A 154 -2.88 0.15 18.34
C GLY A 154 -2.05 -0.04 19.61
N SER A 155 -0.78 -0.44 19.54
CA SER A 155 0.09 -0.50 20.74
C SER A 155 0.48 0.88 21.30
N GLY A 156 -0.08 1.97 20.76
CA GLY A 156 0.05 3.33 21.29
C GLY A 156 1.38 4.03 20.98
N LYS A 157 2.35 3.33 20.37
CA LYS A 157 3.62 3.93 19.95
C LYS A 157 4.00 3.72 18.50
N GLY A 158 3.28 2.89 17.73
CA GLY A 158 3.66 2.60 16.34
C GLY A 158 5.08 2.01 16.25
N THR A 159 5.48 1.25 17.27
CA THR A 159 6.85 0.73 17.42
C THR A 159 7.00 -0.69 16.92
N ASP A 160 5.89 -1.36 16.60
CA ASP A 160 5.88 -2.77 16.19
C ASP A 160 5.38 -2.86 14.76
N CYS A 161 6.06 -3.68 13.96
CA CYS A 161 5.92 -3.80 12.53
C CYS A 161 5.57 -5.24 12.15
N LEU A 162 4.79 -5.36 11.07
CA LEU A 162 4.65 -6.60 10.32
C LEU A 162 6.03 -6.98 9.76
N THR A 163 6.56 -8.13 10.17
CA THR A 163 7.95 -8.51 9.89
C THR A 163 8.01 -9.92 9.34
N ALA A 164 8.70 -10.17 8.23
CA ALA A 164 9.03 -11.54 7.84
C ALA A 164 10.18 -12.07 8.72
N ALA A 165 10.07 -13.31 9.19
CA ALA A 165 11.15 -13.96 9.96
C ALA A 165 12.45 -14.08 9.13
N ASP A 166 12.29 -14.34 7.82
CA ASP A 166 13.34 -14.36 6.81
C ASP A 166 12.71 -14.04 5.43
N ASN A 167 13.51 -13.95 4.36
CA ASN A 167 13.08 -13.65 3.00
C ASN A 167 12.79 -14.88 2.13
N ALA A 168 12.61 -16.05 2.75
CA ALA A 168 12.34 -17.32 2.08
C ALA A 168 10.85 -17.72 2.15
N GLU A 169 10.41 -18.51 1.18
CA GLU A 169 9.06 -19.12 1.19
C GLU A 169 8.85 -19.97 2.45
N GLY A 170 7.65 -19.90 3.02
CA GLY A 170 7.29 -20.58 4.28
C GLY A 170 7.72 -19.84 5.54
N SER A 171 8.51 -18.78 5.44
CA SER A 171 8.91 -17.97 6.60
C SER A 171 7.70 -17.37 7.30
N TYR A 172 7.66 -17.46 8.62
CA TYR A 172 6.58 -16.86 9.41
C TYR A 172 6.55 -15.33 9.29
N ILE A 173 5.36 -14.76 9.44
CA ILE A 173 5.20 -13.33 9.68
C ILE A 173 5.10 -13.10 11.18
N LEU A 174 5.93 -12.20 11.69
CA LEU A 174 6.13 -11.92 13.11
C LEU A 174 5.60 -10.54 13.47
N PHE A 175 5.25 -10.41 14.75
CA PHE A 175 5.04 -9.15 15.44
C PHE A 175 6.34 -8.72 16.10
N ASP A 176 7.06 -7.78 15.51
CA ASP A 176 8.41 -7.42 15.95
C ASP A 176 8.61 -5.91 15.92
N SER A 177 9.55 -5.39 16.71
CA SER A 177 9.85 -3.96 16.74
C SER A 177 10.32 -3.46 15.37
N CYS A 178 9.80 -2.31 14.96
CA CYS A 178 10.21 -1.59 13.77
C CYS A 178 11.69 -1.21 13.88
N SER A 179 12.47 -1.68 12.92
CA SER A 179 13.93 -1.61 12.89
C SER A 179 14.49 -1.11 11.56
N GLY A 180 13.63 -0.96 10.53
CA GLY A 180 14.03 -0.57 9.18
C GLY A 180 14.76 -1.68 8.42
N ARG A 181 14.68 -2.94 8.88
CA ARG A 181 15.24 -4.09 8.15
C ARG A 181 14.45 -4.35 6.87
N THR A 182 15.10 -4.94 5.87
CA THR A 182 14.47 -5.30 4.59
C THR A 182 13.31 -6.30 4.76
N THR A 183 13.32 -7.13 5.81
CA THR A 183 12.20 -8.01 6.16
C THR A 183 10.96 -7.29 6.71
N GLN A 184 11.02 -5.96 6.85
CA GLN A 184 9.92 -5.09 7.28
C GLN A 184 9.47 -4.11 6.19
N GLU A 185 10.04 -4.22 5.00
CA GLU A 185 9.70 -3.37 3.86
C GLU A 185 8.76 -4.13 2.91
N TRP A 186 7.60 -3.55 2.65
CA TRP A 186 6.53 -4.20 1.92
C TRP A 186 6.13 -3.36 0.71
N ALA A 187 5.93 -4.01 -0.43
CA ALA A 187 5.21 -3.46 -1.55
C ALA A 187 3.73 -3.85 -1.43
N THR A 188 2.85 -2.86 -1.37
CA THR A 188 1.39 -3.10 -1.36
C THR A 188 0.83 -2.80 -2.74
N THR A 189 0.19 -3.79 -3.37
CA THR A 189 -0.36 -3.66 -4.72
C THR A 189 -1.86 -3.91 -4.69
N VAL A 190 -2.66 -3.00 -5.25
CA VAL A 190 -4.10 -3.22 -5.41
C VAL A 190 -4.35 -4.28 -6.48
N VAL A 191 -5.25 -5.22 -6.19
CA VAL A 191 -5.69 -6.25 -7.11
C VAL A 191 -6.99 -5.78 -7.74
N ASP A 192 -7.00 -5.63 -9.06
CA ASP A 192 -8.23 -5.37 -9.81
C ASP A 192 -9.11 -6.62 -9.73
N ASN A 193 -10.35 -6.44 -9.28
CA ASN A 193 -11.38 -7.48 -9.30
C ASN A 193 -12.02 -7.61 -10.68
#